data_AF-A0A1G3L729-F1
#
_entry.id   AF-A0A1G3L729-F1
#
_cell.length_a   1.000
_cell.length_b   1.000
_cell.length_c   1.000
_cell.angle_alpha   90.00
_cell.angle_beta   90.00
_cell.angle_gamma   90.00
#
_symmetry.space_group_name_H-M   'P 1'
#
loop_
_entity.id
_entity.type
_entity.pdbx_description
1 polymer ?
#
loop_
_entity_poly.entity_id
_entity_poly.type
_entity_poly.pdbx_seq_one_letter_code
_entity_poly.pdbx_strand_id
1 'polypeptide(L)'
;MIRFLKILFSYIYSWFVFGILLLTNVLFIVILEPPFFLGVLLLPLDLILIISWGLLQIKSPYFTLQLNNILQRINVDQLNRTLKKCNPDFKQKANNILKLLGTITQEFKEKHSLEEIDSLVDNLFLLSENNKTLYQRWQQFGTAEQRAIMQNKIKQQVNSLNETYQMLQAFSGNLTLLEANFNEVNSISNKLKYINQTIQDLIKGE
;
A
#
# COMPACT_ATOMS: atom_id res chain seq x y z
N MET A 1 -4.44 -8.96 13.71
CA MET A 1 -4.87 -10.37 13.53
C MET A 1 -5.64 -10.58 12.22
N ILE A 2 -6.70 -9.83 11.91
CA ILE A 2 -7.50 -9.98 10.67
C ILE A 2 -6.65 -9.82 9.38
N ARG A 3 -5.74 -8.83 9.34
CA ARG A 3 -4.83 -8.61 8.20
C ARG A 3 -3.86 -9.78 7.98
N PHE A 4 -3.36 -10.36 9.07
CA PHE A 4 -2.47 -11.52 9.03
C PHE A 4 -3.17 -12.74 8.43
N LEU A 5 -4.39 -13.04 8.89
CA LEU A 5 -5.22 -14.11 8.33
C LEU A 5 -5.50 -13.88 6.84
N LYS A 6 -5.88 -12.65 6.45
CA LYS A 6 -6.15 -12.33 5.03
C LYS A 6 -4.92 -12.53 4.13
N ILE A 7 -3.73 -12.15 4.59
CA ILE A 7 -2.47 -12.36 3.85
C ILE A 7 -2.14 -13.86 3.79
N LEU A 8 -2.28 -14.57 4.91
CA LEU A 8 -2.00 -16.00 4.99
C LEU A 8 -2.90 -16.81 4.05
N PHE A 9 -4.19 -16.47 3.95
CA PHE A 9 -5.14 -17.09 3.01
C PHE A 9 -5.03 -16.56 1.57
N SER A 10 -4.40 -15.41 1.33
CA SER A 10 -4.16 -14.93 -0.03
C SER A 10 -3.00 -15.67 -0.72
N TYR A 11 -2.21 -16.43 0.03
CA TYR A 11 -1.01 -17.09 -0.48
C TYR A 11 -1.33 -18.49 -1.03
N ILE A 12 -1.01 -18.74 -2.30
CA ILE A 12 -1.35 -20.00 -2.98
C ILE A 12 -0.71 -21.23 -2.31
N TYR A 13 0.48 -21.06 -1.73
CA TYR A 13 1.16 -22.13 -1.01
C TYR A 13 0.47 -22.49 0.30
N SER A 14 -0.23 -21.56 0.97
CA SER A 14 -1.02 -21.88 2.15
C SER A 14 -2.17 -22.84 1.79
N TRP A 15 -2.85 -22.60 0.67
CA TRP A 15 -3.86 -23.54 0.15
C TRP A 15 -3.28 -24.90 -0.19
N PHE A 16 -2.05 -24.94 -0.71
CA PHE A 16 -1.36 -26.19 -0.99
C PHE A 16 -1.05 -26.98 0.29
N VAL A 17 -0.55 -26.32 1.34
CA VAL A 17 -0.28 -26.95 2.65
C VAL A 17 -1.57 -27.46 3.28
N PHE A 18 -2.65 -26.67 3.27
CA PHE A 18 -3.96 -27.14 3.76
C PHE A 18 -4.49 -28.31 2.94
N GLY A 19 -4.31 -28.28 1.62
CA GLY A 19 -4.68 -29.37 0.72
C GLY A 19 -3.93 -30.66 1.01
N ILE A 20 -2.61 -30.58 1.25
CA ILE A 20 -1.80 -31.73 1.64
C ILE A 20 -2.26 -32.28 2.98
N LEU A 21 -2.43 -31.44 4.01
CA LEU A 21 -2.88 -31.88 5.35
C LEU A 21 -4.25 -32.56 5.30
N LEU A 22 -5.17 -32.00 4.52
CA LEU A 22 -6.50 -32.59 4.33
C LEU A 22 -6.40 -33.92 3.58
N LEU A 23 -5.61 -34.00 2.51
CA LEU A 23 -5.41 -35.22 1.74
C LEU A 23 -4.76 -36.32 2.60
N THR A 24 -3.74 -35.99 3.40
CA THR A 24 -3.08 -36.96 4.29
C THR A 24 -4.03 -37.48 5.35
N ASN A 25 -4.88 -36.62 5.92
CA ASN A 25 -5.88 -37.05 6.90
C ASN A 25 -6.95 -37.95 6.27
N VAL A 26 -7.45 -37.60 5.07
CA VAL A 26 -8.42 -38.43 4.35
C VAL A 26 -7.82 -39.80 4.01
N LEU A 27 -6.59 -39.83 3.48
CA LEU A 27 -5.91 -41.09 3.18
C LEU A 27 -5.65 -41.91 4.44
N PHE A 28 -5.27 -41.28 5.55
CA PHE A 28 -5.08 -41.95 6.84
C PHE A 28 -6.38 -42.62 7.31
N ILE A 29 -7.52 -41.91 7.25
CA ILE A 29 -8.82 -42.45 7.66
C ILE A 29 -9.26 -43.59 6.76
N VAL A 30 -9.14 -43.44 5.43
CA VAL A 30 -9.63 -44.42 4.46
C VAL A 30 -8.77 -45.69 4.42
N ILE A 31 -7.45 -45.56 4.55
CA ILE A 31 -6.53 -46.69 4.40
C ILE A 31 -6.35 -47.45 5.72
N LEU A 32 -6.26 -46.73 6.84
CA LEU A 32 -5.88 -47.33 8.12
C LEU A 32 -7.07 -47.56 9.06
N GLU A 33 -8.24 -47.01 8.73
CA GLU A 33 -9.47 -47.09 9.54
C GLU A 33 -9.19 -46.94 11.04
N PRO A 34 -8.50 -45.85 11.45
CA PRO A 34 -7.96 -45.73 12.79
C PRO A 34 -9.09 -45.69 13.82
N PRO A 35 -8.91 -46.30 15.01
CA PRO A 35 -9.85 -46.13 16.10
C PRO A 35 -9.98 -44.64 16.46
N PHE A 36 -11.19 -44.24 16.87
CA PHE A 36 -11.58 -42.83 17.06
C PHE A 36 -10.57 -42.00 17.86
N PHE A 37 -9.98 -42.57 18.92
CA PHE A 37 -9.03 -41.86 19.77
C PHE A 37 -7.74 -41.45 19.04
N LEU A 38 -7.25 -42.25 18.07
CA LEU A 38 -6.11 -41.88 17.23
C LEU A 38 -6.46 -40.74 16.28
N GLY A 39 -7.68 -40.73 15.74
CA GLY A 39 -8.19 -39.61 14.94
C GLY A 39 -8.24 -38.31 15.73
N VAL A 40 -8.67 -38.35 16.99
CA VAL A 40 -8.66 -37.17 17.88
C VAL A 40 -7.23 -36.71 18.18
N LEU A 41 -6.28 -37.64 18.31
CA LEU A 41 -4.87 -37.35 18.58
C LEU A 41 -4.13 -36.70 17.40
N LEU A 42 -4.65 -36.85 16.17
CA LEU A 42 -4.12 -36.17 14.99
C LEU A 42 -4.44 -34.67 14.96
N LEU A 43 -5.56 -34.24 15.54
CA LEU A 43 -5.97 -32.83 15.53
C LEU A 43 -4.92 -31.89 16.18
N PRO A 44 -4.34 -32.20 17.35
CA PRO A 44 -3.22 -31.44 17.90
C PRO A 44 -2.00 -31.40 16.98
N LEU A 45 -1.69 -32.51 16.29
CA LEU A 45 -0.55 -32.59 15.38
C LEU A 45 -0.74 -31.64 14.19
N ASP A 46 -1.92 -31.65 13.59
CA ASP A 46 -2.29 -30.74 12.50
C ASP A 46 -2.24 -29.29 12.95
N LEU A 47 -2.74 -28.99 14.16
CA LEU A 47 -2.69 -27.65 14.74
C LEU A 47 -1.24 -27.17 14.89
N ILE A 48 -0.34 -28.04 15.38
CA ILE A 48 1.09 -27.73 15.50
C ILE A 48 1.71 -27.47 14.12
N LEU A 49 1.38 -28.28 13.11
CA LEU A 49 1.88 -28.09 11.74
C LEU A 49 1.40 -26.76 11.14
N ILE A 50 0.13 -26.39 11.33
CA ILE A 50 -0.42 -25.11 10.88
C ILE A 50 0.28 -23.94 11.58
N ILE A 51 0.49 -24.02 12.89
CA ILE A 51 1.21 -22.99 13.66
C ILE A 51 2.65 -22.86 13.15
N SER A 52 3.35 -23.99 12.96
CA SER A 52 4.72 -24.03 12.45
C SER A 52 4.82 -23.42 11.05
N TRP A 53 3.88 -23.74 10.16
CA TRP A 53 3.78 -23.10 8.84
C TRP A 53 3.57 -21.59 8.95
N GLY A 54 2.68 -21.14 9.82
CA GLY A 54 2.47 -19.71 10.09
C GLY A 54 3.75 -19.01 10.55
N LEU A 55 4.52 -19.64 11.45
CA LEU A 55 5.81 -19.13 11.93
C LEU A 55 6.87 -19.08 10.83
N LEU A 56 6.94 -20.10 9.97
CA LEU A 56 7.82 -20.11 8.80
C LEU A 56 7.46 -19.01 7.81
N GLN A 57 6.16 -18.78 7.58
CA GLN A 57 5.70 -17.68 6.75
C GLN A 57 6.12 -16.33 7.32
N ILE A 58 6.01 -16.10 8.63
CA ILE A 58 6.46 -14.84 9.25
C ILE A 58 7.94 -14.56 8.98
N LYS A 59 8.80 -15.59 8.95
CA LYS A 59 10.22 -15.44 8.65
C LYS A 59 10.54 -15.35 7.15
N SER A 60 9.57 -15.62 6.28
CA SER A 60 9.79 -15.55 4.83
C SER A 60 10.07 -14.10 4.41
N PRO A 61 11.11 -13.84 3.62
CA PRO A 61 11.39 -12.51 3.09
C PRO A 61 10.24 -12.02 2.21
N TYR A 62 9.52 -12.92 1.54
CA TYR A 62 8.35 -12.57 0.72
C TYR A 62 7.15 -12.13 1.57
N PHE A 63 6.85 -12.87 2.64
CA PHE A 63 5.78 -12.50 3.57
C PHE A 63 6.12 -11.19 4.29
N THR A 64 7.38 -11.02 4.69
CA THR A 64 7.89 -9.76 5.25
C THR A 64 7.76 -8.62 4.24
N LEU A 65 8.05 -8.85 2.96
CA LEU A 65 7.84 -7.89 1.87
C LEU A 65 6.36 -7.57 1.66
N GLN A 66 5.45 -8.54 1.80
CA GLN A 66 4.00 -8.32 1.65
C GLN A 66 3.40 -7.63 2.88
N LEU A 67 3.90 -7.94 4.07
CA LEU A 67 3.53 -7.32 5.33
C LEU A 67 4.07 -5.87 5.39
N ASN A 68 5.29 -5.65 4.88
CA ASN A 68 5.98 -4.36 4.84
C ASN A 68 5.68 -3.54 3.58
N ASN A 69 5.10 -4.13 2.52
CA ASN A 69 4.47 -3.40 1.42
C ASN A 69 3.14 -2.83 1.91
N ILE A 70 3.33 -1.84 2.77
CA ILE A 70 2.36 -0.95 3.38
C ILE A 70 1.48 -0.31 2.29
N LEU A 71 2.09 0.04 1.15
CA LEU A 71 1.46 0.58 -0.06
C LEU A 71 0.34 -0.27 -0.70
N GLN A 72 0.01 -1.46 -0.20
CA GLN A 72 -1.06 -2.31 -0.72
C GLN A 72 -2.49 -1.90 -0.32
N ARG A 73 -2.69 -0.87 0.53
CA ARG A 73 -4.05 -0.37 0.80
C ARG A 73 -4.74 0.12 -0.48
N ILE A 74 -3.97 0.78 -1.35
CA ILE A 74 -4.35 1.01 -2.74
C ILE A 74 -3.58 0.05 -3.61
N ASN A 75 -4.29 -0.67 -4.47
CA ASN A 75 -3.63 -1.41 -5.52
C ASN A 75 -2.87 -0.40 -6.40
N VAL A 76 -1.53 -0.38 -6.33
CA VAL A 76 -0.68 0.50 -7.13
C VAL A 76 -1.01 0.36 -8.62
N ASP A 77 -1.47 -0.81 -9.07
CA ASP A 77 -1.97 -1.01 -10.43
C ASP A 77 -3.26 -0.23 -10.71
N GLN A 78 -4.15 -0.13 -9.73
CA GLN A 78 -5.36 0.69 -9.83
C GLN A 78 -5.00 2.17 -9.89
N LEU A 79 -4.10 2.65 -9.04
CA LEU A 79 -3.58 4.03 -9.12
C LEU A 79 -2.94 4.30 -10.48
N ASN A 80 -2.08 3.40 -10.97
CA ASN A 80 -1.46 3.51 -12.29
C ASN A 80 -2.49 3.53 -13.43
N ARG A 81 -3.57 2.76 -13.33
CA ARG A 81 -4.68 2.78 -14.31
C ARG A 81 -5.42 4.12 -14.27
N THR A 82 -5.65 4.69 -13.09
CA THR A 82 -6.26 6.02 -12.93
C THR A 82 -5.36 7.10 -13.51
N LEU A 83 -4.07 7.11 -13.16
CA LEU A 83 -3.09 8.09 -13.63
C LEU A 83 -2.95 8.12 -15.16
N LYS A 84 -3.15 6.99 -15.86
CA LYS A 84 -3.19 6.96 -17.33
C LYS A 84 -4.30 7.82 -17.94
N LYS A 85 -5.36 8.12 -17.18
CA LYS A 85 -6.53 8.92 -17.60
C LYS A 85 -6.49 10.36 -17.09
N CYS A 86 -5.50 10.71 -16.27
CA CYS A 86 -5.30 12.07 -15.76
C CYS A 86 -4.66 12.97 -16.82
N ASN A 87 -4.56 14.26 -16.52
CA ASN A 87 -3.75 15.19 -17.29
C ASN A 87 -2.28 14.70 -17.38
N PRO A 88 -1.59 14.82 -18.54
CA PRO A 88 -0.22 14.33 -18.70
C PRO A 88 0.80 14.89 -17.69
N ASP A 89 0.70 16.19 -17.37
CA ASP A 89 1.60 16.83 -16.41
C ASP A 89 1.33 16.32 -15.00
N PHE A 90 0.04 16.18 -14.65
CA PHE A 90 -0.37 15.58 -13.38
C PHE A 90 0.17 14.15 -13.24
N LYS A 91 0.00 13.31 -14.28
CA LYS A 91 0.51 11.94 -14.31
C LYS A 91 2.02 11.89 -14.08
N GLN A 92 2.78 12.75 -14.74
CA GLN A 92 4.24 12.80 -14.58
C GLN A 92 4.61 13.14 -13.13
N LYS A 93 3.98 14.15 -12.54
CA LYS A 93 4.26 14.57 -11.15
C LYS A 93 3.87 13.50 -10.14
N ALA A 94 2.70 12.88 -10.29
CA ALA A 94 2.25 11.79 -9.44
C ALA A 94 3.20 10.58 -9.50
N ASN A 95 3.67 10.20 -10.70
CA ASN A 95 4.65 9.13 -10.85
C ASN A 95 5.99 9.44 -10.16
N ASN A 96 6.45 10.69 -10.22
CA ASN A 96 7.67 11.11 -9.52
C ASN A 96 7.51 11.02 -8.00
N ILE A 97 6.35 11.41 -7.46
CA ILE A 97 6.01 11.25 -6.05
C ILE A 97 5.99 9.77 -5.66
N LEU A 98 5.32 8.91 -6.44
CA LEU A 98 5.26 7.47 -6.16
C LEU A 98 6.65 6.83 -6.13
N LYS A 99 7.52 7.20 -7.09
CA LYS A 99 8.90 6.72 -7.11
C LYS A 99 9.64 7.12 -5.83
N LEU A 100 9.49 8.38 -5.40
CA LEU A 100 10.14 8.92 -4.22
C LEU A 100 9.60 8.29 -2.92
N LEU A 101 8.28 8.09 -2.80
CA LEU A 101 7.68 7.37 -1.68
C LEU A 101 8.17 5.91 -1.62
N GLY A 102 8.38 5.27 -2.76
CA GLY A 102 9.00 3.94 -2.85
C GLY A 102 10.43 3.94 -2.29
N THR A 103 11.26 4.92 -2.63
CA THR A 103 12.60 5.10 -2.05
C THR A 103 12.54 5.31 -0.54
N ILE A 104 11.70 6.24 -0.06
CA ILE A 104 11.55 6.53 1.37
C ILE A 104 11.09 5.29 2.14
N THR A 105 10.19 4.50 1.57
CA THR A 105 9.69 3.25 2.18
C THR A 105 10.78 2.18 2.29
N GLN A 106 11.72 2.13 1.34
CA GLN A 106 12.86 1.21 1.42
C GLN A 106 13.86 1.62 2.49
N GLU A 107 14.05 2.93 2.68
CA GLU A 107 14.93 3.51 3.70
C GLU A 107 14.33 3.42 5.12
N PHE A 108 13.01 3.57 5.26
CA PHE A 108 12.32 3.55 6.55
C PHE A 108 11.64 2.23 6.87
N LYS A 109 12.10 1.55 7.93
CA LYS A 109 11.47 0.33 8.47
C LYS A 109 10.53 0.59 9.65
N GLU A 110 10.40 1.83 10.08
CA GLU A 110 9.57 2.18 11.24
C GLU A 110 8.09 2.26 10.91
N LYS A 111 7.28 1.59 11.74
CA LYS A 111 5.85 1.43 11.52
C LYS A 111 5.07 2.75 11.38
N HIS A 112 5.40 3.77 12.17
CA HIS A 112 4.64 5.03 12.16
C HIS A 112 4.87 5.84 10.87
N SER A 113 6.11 5.91 10.37
CA SER A 113 6.44 6.60 9.12
C SER A 113 5.76 5.92 7.92
N LEU A 114 5.60 4.60 7.99
CA LEU A 114 4.94 3.80 6.98
C LEU A 114 3.43 4.07 6.92
N GLU A 115 2.75 4.29 8.06
CA GLU A 115 1.32 4.67 8.09
C GLU A 115 1.07 6.04 7.42
N GLU A 116 1.99 7.01 7.59
CA GLU A 116 1.87 8.31 6.92
C GLU A 116 2.14 8.21 5.40
N ILE A 117 3.08 7.37 4.98
CA ILE A 117 3.33 7.09 3.56
C ILE A 117 2.11 6.43 2.91
N ASP A 118 1.44 5.51 3.60
CA ASP A 118 0.18 4.94 3.14
C ASP A 118 -0.88 6.01 2.92
N SER A 119 -1.05 6.89 3.89
CA SER A 119 -2.02 7.97 3.78
C SER A 119 -1.68 8.94 2.64
N LEU A 120 -0.40 9.17 2.34
CA LEU A 120 0.02 9.96 1.18
C LEU A 120 -0.39 9.29 -0.14
N VAL A 121 -0.28 7.97 -0.24
CA VAL A 121 -0.73 7.23 -1.42
C VAL A 121 -2.26 7.21 -1.52
N ASP A 122 -2.97 7.09 -0.39
CA ASP A 122 -4.42 7.24 -0.29
C ASP A 122 -4.89 8.59 -0.84
N ASN A 123 -4.27 9.68 -0.38
CA ASN A 123 -4.60 11.01 -0.84
C ASN A 123 -4.22 11.25 -2.30
N LEU A 124 -3.07 10.73 -2.75
CA LEU A 124 -2.67 10.82 -4.15
C LEU A 124 -3.67 10.13 -5.08
N PHE A 125 -4.24 8.99 -4.67
CA PHE A 125 -5.27 8.31 -5.44
C PHE A 125 -6.58 9.09 -5.52
N LEU A 126 -7.05 9.65 -4.40
CA LEU A 126 -8.24 10.51 -4.40
C LEU A 126 -8.05 11.72 -5.31
N LEU A 127 -6.90 12.41 -5.20
CA LEU A 127 -6.57 13.54 -6.05
C LEU A 127 -6.48 13.13 -7.54
N SER A 128 -5.99 11.92 -7.82
CA SER A 128 -5.93 11.37 -9.18
C SER A 128 -7.32 11.11 -9.77
N GLU A 129 -8.26 10.57 -9.00
CA GLU A 129 -9.65 10.40 -9.45
C GLU A 129 -10.34 11.74 -9.71
N ASN A 130 -10.08 12.76 -8.87
CA ASN A 130 -10.58 14.13 -9.09
C ASN A 130 -9.99 14.72 -10.37
N ASN A 131 -8.66 14.65 -10.54
CA ASN A 131 -7.98 15.17 -11.73
C ASN A 131 -8.49 14.49 -13.02
N LYS A 132 -8.62 13.16 -13.00
CA LYS A 132 -9.18 12.38 -14.11
C LYS A 132 -10.57 12.89 -14.47
N THR A 133 -11.44 13.10 -13.49
CA THR A 133 -12.81 13.58 -13.73
C THR A 133 -12.81 15.00 -14.30
N LEU A 134 -12.02 15.92 -13.74
CA LEU A 134 -11.87 17.29 -14.22
C LEU A 134 -11.30 17.33 -15.65
N TYR A 135 -10.26 16.54 -15.93
CA TYR A 135 -9.62 16.50 -17.23
C TYR A 135 -10.53 15.92 -18.30
N GLN A 136 -11.27 14.84 -18.01
CA GLN A 136 -12.27 14.29 -18.92
C GLN A 136 -13.39 15.29 -19.22
N ARG A 137 -13.90 15.99 -18.20
CA ARG A 137 -14.91 17.04 -18.37
C ARG A 137 -14.39 18.21 -19.20
N TRP A 138 -13.16 18.65 -18.96
CA TRP A 138 -12.51 19.70 -19.73
C TRP A 138 -12.37 19.34 -21.21
N GLN A 139 -12.04 18.08 -21.53
CA GLN A 139 -11.93 17.61 -22.92
C GLN A 139 -13.29 17.50 -23.62
N GLN A 140 -14.31 16.99 -22.92
CA GLN A 140 -15.56 16.56 -23.56
C GLN A 140 -16.67 17.60 -23.51
N PHE A 141 -16.69 18.49 -22.50
CA PHE A 141 -17.85 19.34 -22.21
C PHE A 141 -17.44 20.78 -21.86
N GLY A 142 -18.46 21.62 -21.65
CA GLY A 142 -18.34 22.97 -21.11
C GLY A 142 -18.23 24.08 -22.15
N THR A 143 -18.69 25.27 -21.76
CA THR A 143 -18.45 26.52 -22.50
C THR A 143 -16.97 26.90 -22.44
N ALA A 144 -16.52 27.85 -23.26
CA ALA A 144 -15.15 28.34 -23.22
C ALA A 144 -14.74 28.84 -21.82
N GLU A 145 -15.64 29.53 -21.14
CA GLU A 145 -15.44 30.01 -19.77
C GLU A 145 -15.32 28.85 -18.76
N GLN A 146 -16.22 27.87 -18.83
CA GLN A 146 -16.16 26.69 -17.96
C GLN A 146 -14.88 25.88 -18.20
N ARG A 147 -14.42 25.76 -19.45
CA ARG A 147 -13.15 25.10 -19.78
C ARG A 147 -11.96 25.87 -19.22
N ALA A 148 -11.96 27.20 -19.27
CA ALA A 148 -10.90 28.00 -18.66
C ALA A 148 -10.83 27.80 -17.13
N ILE A 149 -11.99 27.76 -16.46
CA ILE A 149 -12.07 27.48 -15.02
C ILE A 149 -11.54 26.07 -14.70
N MET A 150 -11.97 25.05 -15.45
CA MET A 150 -11.47 23.67 -15.27
C MET A 150 -9.97 23.55 -15.53
N GLN A 151 -9.45 24.23 -16.55
CA GLN A 151 -8.02 24.26 -16.85
C GLN A 151 -7.23 24.91 -15.71
N ASN A 152 -7.74 25.99 -15.12
CA ASN A 152 -7.13 26.62 -13.95
C ASN A 152 -7.11 25.66 -12.75
N LYS A 153 -8.20 24.95 -12.46
CA LYS A 153 -8.24 23.92 -11.40
C LYS A 153 -7.22 22.80 -11.63
N ILE A 154 -7.14 22.28 -12.86
CA ILE A 154 -6.14 21.26 -13.23
C ILE A 154 -4.72 21.78 -12.99
N LYS A 155 -4.43 23.02 -13.40
CA LYS A 155 -3.12 23.64 -13.20
C LYS A 155 -2.79 23.81 -11.72
N GLN A 156 -3.76 24.20 -10.90
CA GLN A 156 -3.61 24.28 -9.44
C GLN A 156 -3.25 22.90 -8.86
N GLN A 157 -3.99 21.84 -9.20
CA GLN A 157 -3.66 20.49 -8.75
C GLN A 157 -2.25 20.04 -9.15
N VAL A 158 -1.81 20.37 -10.38
CA VAL A 158 -0.45 20.06 -10.85
C VAL A 158 0.62 20.83 -10.04
N ASN A 159 0.39 22.12 -9.78
CA ASN A 159 1.31 22.93 -8.98
C ASN A 159 1.43 22.40 -7.56
N SER A 160 0.32 22.02 -6.94
CA SER A 160 0.34 21.51 -5.58
C SER A 160 0.97 20.11 -5.47
N LEU A 161 0.82 19.26 -6.48
CA LEU A 161 1.64 18.04 -6.59
C LEU A 161 3.13 18.38 -6.70
N ASN A 162 3.49 19.43 -7.43
CA ASN A 162 4.89 19.83 -7.53
C ASN A 162 5.45 20.31 -6.17
N GLU A 163 4.68 21.06 -5.40
CA GLU A 163 5.04 21.47 -4.03
C GLU A 163 5.19 20.25 -3.11
N THR A 164 4.25 19.30 -3.19
CA THR A 164 4.31 18.01 -2.48
C THR A 164 5.57 17.24 -2.82
N TYR A 165 5.91 17.16 -4.11
CA TYR A 165 7.13 16.52 -4.59
C TYR A 165 8.38 17.19 -4.01
N GLN A 166 8.45 18.52 -4.03
CA GLN A 166 9.57 19.28 -3.47
C GLN A 166 9.72 19.05 -1.96
N MET A 167 8.61 19.03 -1.22
CA MET A 167 8.63 18.73 0.21
C MET A 167 9.12 17.31 0.49
N LEU A 168 8.64 16.31 -0.27
CA LEU A 168 9.12 14.93 -0.16
C LEU A 168 10.59 14.79 -0.56
N GLN A 169 11.04 15.56 -1.56
CA GLN A 169 12.42 15.52 -2.03
C GLN A 169 13.36 16.13 -0.99
N ALA A 170 12.99 17.27 -0.42
CA ALA A 170 13.71 17.88 0.70
C ALA A 170 13.71 16.95 1.92
N PHE A 171 12.60 16.27 2.17
CA PHE A 171 12.51 15.24 3.20
C PHE A 171 13.53 14.12 2.92
N SER A 172 13.48 13.47 1.75
CA SER A 172 14.42 12.41 1.36
C SER A 172 15.90 12.84 1.40
N GLY A 173 16.24 14.05 0.94
CA GLY A 173 17.60 14.56 1.04
C GLY A 173 18.07 14.78 2.47
N ASN A 174 17.16 15.22 3.36
CA ASN A 174 17.46 15.34 4.78
C ASN A 174 17.58 13.96 5.44
N LEU A 175 16.90 12.92 4.95
CA LEU A 175 16.99 11.55 5.51
C LEU A 175 18.40 10.99 5.44
N THR A 176 19.11 11.22 4.34
CA THR A 176 20.53 10.84 4.19
C THR A 176 21.43 11.49 5.24
N LEU A 177 21.04 12.66 5.77
CA LEU A 177 21.77 13.37 6.83
C LEU A 177 21.31 12.94 8.24
N LEU A 178 20.04 12.54 8.38
CA LEU A 178 19.37 12.14 9.62
C LEU A 178 19.71 10.71 10.07
N GLU A 179 20.09 9.81 9.17
CA GLU A 179 20.59 8.46 9.51
C GLU A 179 21.81 8.51 10.47
N ALA A 180 22.49 9.66 10.54
CA ALA A 180 23.58 9.91 11.48
C ALA A 180 23.11 10.20 12.93
N ASN A 181 21.81 10.41 13.18
CA ASN A 181 21.31 10.83 14.50
C ASN A 181 19.91 10.23 14.84
N PHE A 182 19.90 9.07 15.50
CA PHE A 182 18.71 8.25 15.80
C PHE A 182 17.62 8.91 16.67
N ASN A 183 17.85 10.10 17.24
CA ASN A 183 16.87 10.77 18.12
C ASN A 183 15.79 11.60 17.40
N GLU A 184 15.84 11.70 16.06
CA GLU A 184 14.97 12.61 15.29
C GLU A 184 13.75 11.94 14.61
N VAL A 185 13.47 10.67 14.91
CA VAL A 185 12.34 9.88 14.38
C VAL A 185 10.98 10.58 14.50
N ASN A 186 10.69 11.22 15.64
CA ASN A 186 9.44 11.96 15.83
C ASN A 186 9.33 13.18 14.92
N SER A 187 10.45 13.80 14.56
CA SER A 187 10.48 14.93 13.62
C SER A 187 10.13 14.49 12.20
N ILE A 188 10.52 13.26 11.83
CA ILE A 188 10.25 12.66 10.53
C ILE A 188 8.76 12.38 10.35
N SER A 189 8.14 11.72 11.34
CA SER A 189 6.70 11.46 11.34
C SER A 189 5.88 12.76 11.22
N ASN A 190 6.26 13.79 11.98
CA ASN A 190 5.59 15.10 11.92
C ASN A 190 5.73 15.78 10.54
N LYS A 191 6.88 15.66 9.87
CA LYS A 191 7.08 16.20 8.52
C LYS A 191 6.20 15.47 7.49
N LEU A 192 6.14 14.14 7.54
CA LEU A 192 5.27 13.37 6.65
C LEU A 192 3.79 13.71 6.88
N LYS A 193 3.38 13.81 8.14
CA LYS A 193 2.02 14.23 8.51
C LYS A 193 1.65 15.61 7.97
N TYR A 194 2.59 16.56 8.01
CA TYR A 194 2.37 17.89 7.43
C TYR A 194 2.13 17.83 5.92
N ILE A 195 2.99 17.11 5.18
CA ILE A 195 2.83 16.91 3.73
C ILE A 195 1.48 16.26 3.43
N ASN A 196 1.12 15.26 4.23
CA ASN A 196 -0.13 14.52 4.11
C ASN A 196 -1.35 15.42 4.30
N GLN A 197 -1.30 16.31 5.29
CA GLN A 197 -2.35 17.30 5.53
C GLN A 197 -2.47 18.32 4.38
N THR A 198 -1.35 18.74 3.77
CA THR A 198 -1.40 19.59 2.58
C THR A 198 -2.17 18.92 1.43
N ILE A 199 -1.95 17.62 1.17
CA ILE A 199 -2.73 16.90 0.13
C ILE A 199 -4.21 16.80 0.52
N GLN A 200 -4.53 16.55 1.79
CA GLN A 200 -5.93 16.50 2.24
C GLN A 200 -6.64 17.84 2.08
N ASP A 201 -5.98 18.94 2.38
CA ASP A 201 -6.57 20.28 2.24
C ASP A 201 -6.86 20.59 0.78
N LEU A 202 -6.04 20.11 -0.15
CA LEU A 202 -6.27 20.22 -1.59
C LEU A 202 -7.47 19.40 -2.06
N ILE A 203 -7.69 18.21 -1.48
CA ILE A 203 -8.86 17.38 -1.78
C ILE A 203 -10.14 18.04 -1.26
N LYS A 204 -10.09 18.67 -0.08
CA LYS A 204 -11.26 19.31 0.58
C LYS A 204 -11.58 20.71 0.04
N GLY A 205 -10.60 21.40 -0.54
CA GLY A 205 -10.75 22.74 -1.12
C GLY A 205 -11.37 22.77 -2.51
N GLU A 206 -11.79 21.62 -3.06
CA GLU A 206 -12.51 21.50 -4.33
C GLU A 206 -14.03 21.54 -4.20
#